data_AF-A0A927NQF8-F1
#
_entry.id   AF-A0A927NQF8-F1
#
_cell.length_a   1.000
_cell.length_b   1.000
_cell.length_c   1.000
_cell.angle_alpha   90.00
_cell.angle_beta   90.00
_cell.angle_gamma   90.00
#
_symmetry.space_group_name_H-M   'P 1'
#
loop_
_entity.id
_entity.type
_entity.pdbx_description
1 polymer ?
#
loop_
_entity_poly.entity_id
_entity_poly.type
_entity_poly.pdbx_seq_one_letter_code
_entity_poly.pdbx_strand_id
1 'polypeptide(L)'
;MTGKTAIVGNGDGIMVFKAAGVATFPVSDEKNARDTLRKIAKEYQIIFITEDFARPLTEFLKRFDEEPYPVVVSIPSGSGSDGYGMEVLKRAMERALGVDILFNKD
;
A
#
# COMPACT_ATOMS: atom_id res chain seq x y z
N MET A 1 -7.76 11.62 17.96
CA MET A 1 -7.70 11.76 16.48
C MET A 1 -8.26 10.49 15.87
N THR A 2 -9.47 10.53 15.31
CA THR A 2 -10.04 9.42 14.54
C THR A 2 -9.50 9.50 13.12
N GLY A 3 -8.41 8.81 12.85
CA GLY A 3 -7.84 8.74 11.50
C GLY A 3 -8.77 7.95 10.57
N LYS A 4 -9.12 8.54 9.43
CA LYS A 4 -9.91 7.84 8.40
C LYS A 4 -8.98 6.86 7.67
N THR A 5 -9.42 5.61 7.58
CA THR A 5 -8.69 4.52 6.91
C THR A 5 -9.37 4.16 5.61
N ALA A 6 -8.58 3.97 4.56
CA ALA A 6 -9.04 3.50 3.26
C ALA A 6 -8.29 2.24 2.81
N ILE A 7 -8.89 1.50 1.88
CA ILE A 7 -8.25 0.40 1.17
C ILE A 7 -8.54 0.51 -0.33
N VAL A 8 -7.50 0.31 -1.14
CA VAL A 8 -7.52 0.30 -2.60
C VAL A 8 -7.10 -1.08 -3.10
N GLY A 9 -7.84 -1.66 -4.03
CA GLY A 9 -7.50 -2.97 -4.59
C GLY A 9 -8.64 -3.56 -5.41
N ASN A 10 -8.51 -4.83 -5.79
CA ASN A 10 -9.57 -5.53 -6.52
C ASN A 10 -10.84 -5.60 -5.66
N GLY A 11 -11.99 -5.22 -6.23
CA GLY A 11 -13.26 -5.09 -5.52
C GLY A 11 -13.63 -6.31 -4.70
N ASP A 12 -13.53 -7.51 -5.28
CA ASP A 12 -13.91 -8.76 -4.60
C ASP A 12 -13.02 -9.05 -3.38
N GLY A 13 -11.74 -8.67 -3.43
CA GLY A 13 -10.79 -8.89 -2.35
C GLY A 13 -10.91 -7.90 -1.19
N ILE A 14 -11.39 -6.68 -1.45
CA ILE A 14 -11.38 -5.60 -0.45
C ILE A 14 -12.75 -5.32 0.19
N MET A 15 -13.85 -5.84 -0.36
CA MET A 15 -15.19 -5.53 0.15
C MET A 15 -15.40 -5.91 1.62
N VAL A 16 -14.75 -6.98 2.10
CA VAL A 16 -14.85 -7.44 3.49
C VAL A 16 -14.43 -6.37 4.51
N PHE A 17 -13.49 -5.50 4.14
CA PHE A 17 -12.98 -4.45 5.04
C PHE A 17 -14.01 -3.34 5.33
N LYS A 18 -15.06 -3.22 4.50
CA LYS A 18 -16.16 -2.30 4.76
C LYS A 18 -16.90 -2.61 6.07
N ALA A 19 -17.01 -3.90 6.41
CA ALA A 19 -17.61 -4.33 7.68
C ALA A 19 -16.78 -3.89 8.90
N ALA A 20 -15.47 -3.69 8.73
CA ALA A 20 -14.56 -3.16 9.75
C ALA A 20 -14.48 -1.62 9.77
N GLY A 21 -15.32 -0.93 9.00
CA GLY A 21 -15.34 0.54 8.94
C GLY A 21 -14.22 1.15 8.09
N VAL A 22 -13.53 0.36 7.27
CA VAL A 22 -12.54 0.85 6.31
C VAL A 22 -13.25 1.30 5.03
N ALA A 23 -12.92 2.49 4.53
CA ALA A 23 -13.45 2.97 3.26
C ALA A 23 -12.84 2.18 2.09
N THR A 24 -13.68 1.49 1.31
CA THR A 24 -13.23 0.61 0.22
C THR A 24 -13.31 1.32 -1.13
N PHE A 25 -12.21 1.34 -1.86
CA PHE A 25 -12.11 1.92 -3.20
C PHE A 25 -11.67 0.83 -4.21
N PRO A 26 -12.63 0.17 -4.88
CA PRO A 26 -12.31 -0.87 -5.85
C PRO A 26 -11.65 -0.26 -7.09
N VAL A 27 -10.62 -0.93 -7.61
CA VAL A 27 -9.88 -0.50 -8.80
C VAL A 27 -9.65 -1.66 -9.76
N SER A 28 -9.55 -1.35 -11.06
CA SER A 28 -9.42 -2.35 -12.15
C SER A 28 -8.07 -2.35 -12.85
N ASP A 29 -7.33 -1.24 -12.79
CA ASP A 29 -6.07 -1.06 -13.49
C ASP A 29 -5.18 -0.01 -12.80
N GLU A 30 -3.91 0.04 -13.21
CA GLU A 30 -2.90 0.95 -12.65
C GLU A 30 -3.32 2.42 -12.71
N LYS A 31 -3.90 2.86 -13.83
CA LYS A 31 -4.31 4.26 -14.02
C LYS A 31 -5.43 4.61 -13.04
N ASN A 32 -6.43 3.74 -12.94
CA ASN A 32 -7.54 3.90 -12.01
C ASN A 32 -7.07 3.86 -10.54
N ALA A 33 -6.12 2.99 -10.20
CA ALA A 33 -5.48 2.97 -8.88
C ALA A 33 -4.76 4.27 -8.55
N ARG A 34 -3.95 4.79 -9.49
CA ARG A 34 -3.23 6.05 -9.34
C ARG A 34 -4.15 7.25 -9.15
N ASP A 35 -5.18 7.35 -10.00
CA ASP A 35 -6.17 8.44 -9.93
C ASP A 35 -6.96 8.39 -8.61
N THR A 36 -7.30 7.18 -8.16
CA THR A 36 -7.96 6.94 -6.86
C THR A 36 -7.07 7.38 -5.70
N LEU A 37 -5.81 6.94 -5.65
CA LEU A 37 -4.87 7.33 -4.60
C LEU A 37 -4.70 8.84 -4.51
N ARG A 38 -4.55 9.54 -5.65
CA ARG A 38 -4.45 11.02 -5.67
C ARG A 38 -5.67 11.70 -5.06
N LYS A 39 -6.86 11.15 -5.29
CA LYS A 39 -8.11 11.69 -4.76
C LYS A 39 -8.18 11.50 -3.24
N ILE A 40 -7.93 10.29 -2.76
CA ILE A 40 -8.17 9.93 -1.36
C ILE A 40 -7.02 10.33 -0.42
N ALA A 41 -5.81 10.60 -0.96
CA ALA A 41 -4.64 11.01 -0.17
C ALA A 41 -4.86 12.26 0.70
N LYS A 42 -5.81 13.14 0.35
CA LYS A 42 -6.13 14.35 1.12
C LYS A 42 -7.13 14.11 2.25
N GLU A 43 -7.87 13.01 2.19
CA GLU A 43 -9.02 12.74 3.07
C GLU A 43 -8.75 11.64 4.09
N TYR A 44 -7.80 10.75 3.79
CA TYR A 44 -7.49 9.57 4.59
C TYR A 44 -6.07 9.66 5.13
N GLN A 45 -5.86 9.16 6.35
CA GLN A 45 -4.55 9.17 7.00
C GLN A 45 -3.79 7.86 6.79
N ILE A 46 -4.51 6.75 6.65
CA ILE A 46 -3.94 5.43 6.38
C ILE A 46 -4.63 4.88 5.15
N ILE A 47 -3.86 4.48 4.15
CA ILE A 47 -4.35 3.92 2.90
C ILE A 47 -3.66 2.57 2.70
N PHE A 48 -4.43 1.50 2.76
CA PHE A 48 -3.97 0.19 2.32
C PHE A 48 -4.10 0.07 0.80
N ILE A 49 -3.14 -0.56 0.14
CA ILE A 49 -3.20 -0.89 -1.28
C ILE A 49 -2.76 -2.33 -1.49
N THR A 50 -3.47 -3.09 -2.32
CA THR A 50 -3.04 -4.46 -2.62
C THR A 50 -1.75 -4.46 -3.47
N GLU A 51 -0.85 -5.41 -3.23
CA GLU A 51 0.49 -5.47 -3.83
C GLU A 51 0.49 -5.42 -5.37
N ASP A 52 -0.48 -6.08 -6.00
CA ASP A 52 -0.69 -6.11 -7.45
C ASP A 52 -0.89 -4.71 -8.06
N PHE A 53 -1.48 -3.77 -7.33
CA PHE A 53 -1.59 -2.37 -7.74
C PHE A 53 -0.46 -1.49 -7.20
N ALA A 54 0.13 -1.85 -6.06
CA ALA A 54 1.22 -1.10 -5.47
C ALA A 54 2.53 -1.21 -6.29
N ARG A 55 2.85 -2.42 -6.76
CA ARG A 55 4.06 -2.75 -7.51
C ARG A 55 4.25 -1.88 -8.77
N PRO A 56 3.30 -1.79 -9.71
CA PRO A 56 3.45 -0.91 -10.87
C PRO A 56 3.50 0.58 -10.48
N LEU A 57 2.96 0.94 -9.31
CA LEU A 57 2.92 2.31 -8.80
C LEU A 57 4.08 2.68 -7.88
N THR A 58 5.13 1.86 -7.77
CA THR A 58 6.27 2.07 -6.84
C THR A 58 6.79 3.51 -6.85
N GLU A 59 7.10 4.05 -8.03
CA GLU A 59 7.63 5.42 -8.15
C GLU A 59 6.59 6.48 -7.80
N PHE A 60 5.31 6.20 -8.06
CA PHE A 60 4.25 7.08 -7.61
C PHE A 60 4.13 7.06 -6.09
N LEU A 61 4.24 5.90 -5.44
CA LEU A 61 4.04 5.75 -4.00
C LEU A 61 5.13 6.40 -3.15
N LYS A 62 6.39 6.44 -3.61
CA LYS A 62 7.51 7.08 -2.89
C LYS A 62 7.24 8.53 -2.46
N ARG A 63 6.39 9.27 -3.18
CA ARG A 63 6.03 10.66 -2.82
C ARG A 63 5.32 10.76 -1.48
N PHE A 64 4.67 9.68 -1.03
CA PHE A 64 3.97 9.64 0.25
C PHE A 64 4.93 9.38 1.41
N ASP A 65 6.15 8.90 1.15
CA ASP A 65 7.18 8.71 2.19
C ASP A 65 7.80 10.04 2.65
N GLU A 66 7.58 11.13 1.90
CA GLU A 66 8.12 12.46 2.19
C GLU A 66 7.30 13.22 3.25
N GLU A 67 6.05 12.83 3.48
CA GLU A 67 5.15 13.46 4.45
C GLU A 67 4.66 12.45 5.49
N PRO A 68 4.38 12.87 6.74
CA PRO A 68 3.86 11.95 7.77
C PRO A 68 2.52 11.31 7.41
N TYR A 69 1.71 11.95 6.56
CA TYR A 69 0.42 11.47 6.10
C TYR A 69 0.19 11.83 4.63
N PRO A 70 -0.53 11.00 3.86
CA PRO A 70 -1.08 9.70 4.27
C PRO A 70 0.01 8.62 4.34
N VAL A 71 -0.12 7.70 5.30
CA VAL A 71 0.68 6.48 5.32
C VAL A 71 0.08 5.51 4.32
N VAL A 72 0.85 5.13 3.30
CA VAL A 72 0.42 4.15 2.29
C VAL A 72 1.11 2.82 2.53
N VAL A 73 0.32 1.77 2.80
CA VAL A 73 0.83 0.45 3.17
C VAL A 73 0.38 -0.58 2.14
N SER A 74 1.32 -1.30 1.53
CA SER A 74 1.00 -2.43 0.65
C SER A 74 0.62 -3.66 1.46
N ILE A 75 -0.43 -4.36 1.04
CA ILE A 75 -0.89 -5.64 1.62
C ILE A 75 -1.06 -6.70 0.53
N PRO A 76 -0.93 -7.99 0.85
CA PRO A 76 -1.25 -9.06 -0.09
C PRO A 76 -2.68 -8.93 -0.64
N SER A 77 -2.89 -9.35 -1.89
CA SER A 77 -4.23 -9.42 -2.46
C SER A 77 -4.93 -10.72 -2.03
N GLY A 78 -6.20 -10.89 -2.40
CA GLY A 78 -6.95 -12.12 -2.14
C GLY A 78 -6.34 -13.38 -2.78
N SER A 79 -5.52 -13.22 -3.83
CA SER A 79 -4.78 -14.32 -4.47
C SER A 79 -3.43 -14.61 -3.80
N GLY A 80 -3.05 -13.87 -2.76
CA GLY A 80 -1.77 -14.00 -2.06
C GLY A 80 -0.86 -12.80 -2.26
N SER A 81 0.38 -12.94 -1.78
CA SER A 81 1.43 -11.93 -1.92
C SER A 81 2.21 -12.14 -3.22
N ASP A 82 2.58 -11.05 -3.88
CA ASP A 82 3.53 -11.05 -4.99
C ASP A 82 4.97 -10.74 -4.55
N GLY A 83 5.19 -10.55 -3.24
CA GLY A 83 6.48 -10.25 -2.63
C GLY A 83 6.84 -8.75 -2.58
N TYR A 84 5.99 -7.85 -3.09
CA TYR A 84 6.31 -6.43 -3.18
C TYR A 84 6.62 -5.80 -1.82
N GLY A 85 5.79 -6.05 -0.81
CA GLY A 85 6.02 -5.50 0.53
C GLY A 85 7.36 -5.94 1.13
N MET A 86 7.75 -7.19 0.89
CA MET A 86 9.03 -7.74 1.35
C MET A 86 10.22 -7.12 0.61
N GLU A 87 10.10 -6.92 -0.70
CA GLU A 87 11.12 -6.23 -1.49
C GLU A 87 11.31 -4.78 -1.02
N VAL A 88 10.22 -4.06 -0.75
CA VAL A 88 10.26 -2.68 -0.23
C VAL A 88 10.95 -2.66 1.13
N LEU A 89 10.58 -3.58 2.04
CA LEU A 89 11.18 -3.67 3.36
C LEU A 89 12.69 -3.94 3.28
N LYS A 90 13.11 -4.91 2.44
CA LYS A 90 14.52 -5.22 2.22
C LYS A 90 15.30 -4.00 1.73
N ARG A 91 14.79 -3.30 0.71
CA ARG A 91 15.42 -2.07 0.19
C ARG A 91 15.53 -0.98 1.24
N ALA A 92 14.50 -0.82 2.09
CA ALA A 92 14.52 0.14 3.18
C ALA A 92 15.61 -0.19 4.21
N MET A 93 15.81 -1.47 4.53
CA MET A 93 16.88 -1.93 5.43
C MET A 93 18.27 -1.72 4.84
N GLU A 94 18.49 -2.14 3.59
CA GLU A 94 19.76 -1.91 2.89
C GLU A 94 20.11 -0.41 2.85
N ARG A 95 19.12 0.44 2.58
CA ARG A 95 19.30 1.90 2.59
C ARG A 95 19.59 2.47 3.97
N ALA A 96 18.94 1.96 5.02
CA ALA A 96 19.05 2.51 6.38
C ALA A 96 20.26 1.99 7.15
N LEU A 97 20.62 0.71 6.98
CA LEU A 97 21.61 0.00 7.77
C LEU A 97 22.81 -0.50 6.94
N GLY A 98 22.74 -0.43 5.61
CA GLY A 98 23.76 -0.97 4.71
C GLY A 98 23.74 -2.50 4.59
N VAL A 99 22.83 -3.16 5.31
CA VAL A 99 22.70 -4.63 5.37
C VAL A 99 21.25 -5.04 5.53
N ASP A 100 20.91 -6.22 5.01
CA ASP A 100 19.66 -6.91 5.29
C ASP A 100 19.84 -7.75 6.56
N ILE A 101 19.23 -7.33 7.66
CA ILE A 101 19.32 -8.02 8.96
C ILE A 101 18.22 -9.05 9.18
N LEU A 102 17.14 -9.01 8.39
CA LEU A 102 15.97 -9.87 8.59
C LEU A 102 16.04 -11.14 7.74
N PHE A 103 16.61 -11.05 6.54
CA PHE A 103 16.60 -12.16 5.58
C PHE A 103 18.00 -12.76 5.34
N ASN A 104 19.05 -12.23 5.99
CA ASN A 104 20.29 -12.98 6.18
C ASN A 104 20.07 -14.05 7.26
N LYS A 105 19.69 -15.25 6.82
CA LYS A 105 20.14 -16.49 7.45
C LYS A 105 21.18 -17.09 6.52
N ASP A 106 22.29 -17.51 7.10
CA ASP A 106 23.43 -18.14 6.42
C ASP A 106 23.04 -19.09 5.28
#